data_AF-A0A927UWF0-F1
#
_entry.id   AF-A0A927UWF0-F1
#
_cell.length_a   1.000
_cell.length_b   1.000
_cell.length_c   1.000
_cell.angle_alpha   90.00
_cell.angle_beta   90.00
_cell.angle_gamma   90.00
#
_symmetry.space_group_name_H-M   'P 1'
#
loop_
_entity.id
_entity.type
_entity.pdbx_description
1 polymer ?
#
loop_
_entity_poly.entity_id
_entity_poly.type
_entity_poly.pdbx_seq_one_letter_code
_entity_poly.pdbx_strand_id
1 'polypeptide(L)'
;MSFIKNKRFVNIICTILGVVIISATGIMSQAKEIEKAEYSVKNESSLDTISEECNNIIELISNEYGLSKLSNENWEVYQIKMKTYLDNANKPRWYNETNKDYAKLACFFDTYENGKRSIIKSDIESRINKKIKTKNIYNEKLATEYAKKFAIKANEKQFKTCEFDCTNFVSQAVYMGGKNMDDKWYAKPGILNKKIFAKYSMEWCNADYFVDYFGTYMTFDNHKDFAANIKTGDIIIYDMQSDDDWDHVGYVTENKVYNENIGYADYKVAQHSRYYHDWASSDNNGWDEMEVNYKNITFAIVRIK
;
A
#
# COMPACT_ATOMS: atom_id res chain seq x y z
N MET A 1 8.15 8.82 -41.72
CA MET A 1 7.08 7.86 -41.37
C MET A 1 7.52 7.04 -40.17
N SER A 2 6.98 7.31 -38.96
CA SER A 2 6.94 6.41 -37.78
C SER A 2 6.67 7.23 -36.51
N PHE A 3 5.42 7.65 -36.31
CA PHE A 3 4.95 8.36 -35.10
C PHE A 3 4.02 7.48 -34.25
N ILE A 4 4.19 6.15 -34.27
CA ILE A 4 3.15 5.20 -33.78
C ILE A 4 3.54 4.41 -32.52
N LYS A 5 4.77 4.44 -32.00
CA LYS A 5 5.14 3.53 -30.88
C LYS A 5 4.92 4.05 -29.45
N ASN A 6 4.43 5.29 -29.23
CA ASN A 6 4.36 5.89 -27.88
C ASN A 6 2.99 5.80 -27.17
N LYS A 7 1.96 5.18 -27.78
CA LYS A 7 0.61 5.10 -27.17
C LYS A 7 0.37 3.92 -26.23
N ARG A 8 1.25 2.91 -26.18
CA ARG A 8 1.04 1.71 -25.33
C ARG A 8 1.51 1.88 -23.88
N PHE A 9 2.49 2.73 -23.60
CA PHE A 9 3.05 2.90 -22.25
C PHE A 9 2.22 3.84 -21.37
N VAL A 10 1.60 4.86 -21.98
CA VAL A 10 0.76 5.85 -21.28
C VAL A 10 -0.62 5.29 -20.92
N ASN A 11 -1.20 4.41 -21.74
CA ASN A 11 -2.52 3.82 -21.47
C ASN A 11 -2.54 2.78 -20.33
N ILE A 12 -1.39 2.25 -19.91
CA ILE A 12 -1.30 1.33 -18.76
C ILE A 12 -1.30 2.12 -17.43
N ILE A 13 -0.90 3.38 -17.46
CA ILE A 13 -0.75 4.23 -16.26
C ILE A 13 -2.11 4.83 -15.82
N CYS A 14 -3.06 5.03 -16.73
CA CYS A 14 -4.33 5.70 -16.41
C CYS A 14 -5.40 4.83 -15.73
N THR A 15 -5.22 3.51 -15.61
CA THR A 15 -6.30 2.64 -15.09
C THR A 15 -6.23 2.39 -13.58
N ILE A 16 -5.13 2.74 -12.87
CA ILE A 16 -4.90 2.21 -11.51
C ILE A 16 -4.84 3.26 -10.38
N LEU A 17 -4.83 4.57 -10.65
CA LEU A 17 -4.58 5.54 -9.56
C LEU A 17 -5.64 6.64 -9.48
N GLY A 18 -6.70 6.35 -8.73
CA GLY A 18 -7.48 7.35 -8.03
C GLY A 18 -7.01 7.47 -6.58
N VAL A 19 -6.66 8.71 -6.18
CA VAL A 19 -6.63 9.28 -4.82
C VAL A 19 -5.27 9.38 -4.05
N VAL A 20 -4.65 10.59 -4.16
CA VAL A 20 -4.08 11.53 -3.12
C VAL A 20 -2.99 11.00 -2.16
N ILE A 21 -1.67 11.32 -2.19
CA ILE A 21 -0.83 12.56 -2.02
C ILE A 21 -0.95 13.22 -0.61
N ILE A 22 -0.02 13.05 0.36
CA ILE A 22 1.14 13.91 0.79
C ILE A 22 1.65 13.26 2.12
N SER A 23 2.91 13.21 2.59
CA SER A 23 4.21 13.81 2.23
C SER A 23 5.32 12.73 2.21
N ALA A 24 5.29 11.87 1.19
CA ALA A 24 6.44 11.03 0.81
C ALA A 24 7.62 11.87 0.25
N THR A 25 7.44 13.19 0.07
CA THR A 25 8.35 14.10 -0.62
C THR A 25 9.67 14.34 0.12
N GLY A 26 9.65 14.53 1.44
CA GLY A 26 10.86 14.85 2.21
C GLY A 26 11.85 13.68 2.30
N ILE A 27 11.35 12.49 2.63
CA ILE A 27 12.16 11.27 2.75
C ILE A 27 12.65 10.79 1.36
N MET A 28 11.83 10.96 0.30
CA MET A 28 12.25 10.67 -1.07
C MET A 28 13.32 11.65 -1.58
N SER A 29 13.44 12.86 -1.03
CA SER A 29 14.43 13.83 -1.48
C SER A 29 15.83 13.43 -1.00
N GLN A 30 16.01 13.16 0.29
CA GLN A 30 17.32 12.83 0.87
C GLN A 30 17.88 11.50 0.36
N ALA A 31 17.05 10.45 0.26
CA ALA A 31 17.51 9.15 -0.24
C ALA A 31 17.87 9.19 -1.73
N LYS A 32 17.13 9.97 -2.54
CA LYS A 32 17.48 10.18 -3.95
C LYS A 32 18.78 10.95 -4.12
N GLU A 33 19.09 11.89 -3.23
CA GLU A 33 20.32 12.69 -3.36
C GLU A 33 21.58 11.88 -3.03
N ILE A 34 21.53 10.98 -2.04
CA ILE A 34 22.67 10.13 -1.67
C ILE A 34 22.97 9.10 -2.78
N GLU A 35 21.94 8.44 -3.33
CA GLU A 35 22.11 7.43 -4.40
C GLU A 35 22.45 8.08 -5.75
N LYS A 36 21.90 9.27 -6.03
CA LYS A 36 22.31 10.09 -7.18
C LYS A 36 23.76 10.56 -7.05
N ALA A 37 24.22 10.89 -5.85
CA ALA A 37 25.61 11.29 -5.60
C ALA A 37 26.57 10.11 -5.78
N GLU A 38 26.26 8.91 -5.27
CA GLU A 38 27.12 7.73 -5.47
C GLU A 38 27.20 7.31 -6.95
N TYR A 39 26.09 7.39 -7.68
CA TYR A 39 26.08 7.14 -9.13
C TYR A 39 26.74 8.26 -9.95
N SER A 40 26.59 9.54 -9.56
CA SER A 40 27.24 10.64 -10.27
C SER A 40 28.74 10.58 -10.08
N VAL A 41 29.24 10.25 -8.88
CA VAL A 41 30.67 10.16 -8.56
C VAL A 41 31.35 9.03 -9.35
N LYS A 42 30.72 7.85 -9.45
CA LYS A 42 31.29 6.70 -10.19
C LYS A 42 31.31 6.92 -11.72
N ASN A 43 30.45 7.80 -12.23
CA ASN A 43 30.30 8.08 -13.66
C ASN A 43 30.93 9.40 -14.12
N GLU A 44 31.14 10.37 -13.23
CA GLU A 44 31.97 11.54 -13.51
C GLU A 44 33.40 11.12 -13.78
N SER A 45 33.94 10.19 -12.98
CA SER A 45 35.26 9.61 -13.24
C SER A 45 35.36 8.89 -14.59
N SER A 46 34.29 8.24 -15.06
CA SER A 46 34.28 7.54 -16.36
C SER A 46 34.04 8.48 -17.55
N LEU A 47 33.29 9.57 -17.35
CA LEU A 47 33.11 10.64 -18.33
C LEU A 47 34.36 11.51 -18.50
N ASP A 48 35.08 11.80 -17.42
CA ASP A 48 36.38 12.49 -17.50
C ASP A 48 37.39 11.62 -18.25
N THR A 49 37.48 10.33 -17.91
CA THR A 49 38.37 9.39 -18.60
C THR A 49 38.07 9.30 -20.10
N ILE A 50 36.79 9.11 -20.48
CA ILE A 50 36.45 9.02 -21.91
C ILE A 50 36.61 10.37 -22.62
N SER A 51 36.41 11.49 -21.92
CA SER A 51 36.63 12.82 -22.47
C SER A 51 38.10 13.05 -22.82
N GLU A 52 39.03 12.54 -22.00
CA GLU A 52 40.47 12.60 -22.28
C GLU A 52 40.86 11.65 -23.43
N GLU A 53 40.40 10.39 -23.37
CA GLU A 53 40.76 9.37 -24.36
C GLU A 53 40.18 9.63 -25.75
N CYS A 54 39.05 10.33 -25.85
CA CYS A 54 38.36 10.65 -27.10
C CYS A 54 38.31 12.17 -27.37
N ASN A 55 39.27 12.92 -26.81
CA ASN A 55 39.27 14.39 -26.85
C ASN A 55 39.13 14.96 -28.27
N ASN A 56 39.75 14.33 -29.27
CA ASN A 56 39.67 14.74 -30.67
C ASN A 56 38.23 14.84 -31.19
N ILE A 57 37.36 13.91 -30.78
CA ILE A 57 35.95 13.90 -31.16
C ILE A 57 35.14 14.84 -30.28
N ILE A 58 35.43 14.84 -28.97
CA ILE A 58 34.76 15.69 -28.00
C ILE A 58 34.92 17.17 -28.40
N GLU A 59 36.16 17.63 -28.65
CA GLU A 59 36.43 19.01 -29.05
C GLU A 59 35.81 19.36 -30.39
N LEU A 60 35.89 18.47 -31.39
CA LEU A 60 35.27 18.69 -32.70
C LEU A 60 33.78 18.96 -32.58
N ILE A 61 33.06 18.10 -31.83
CA ILE A 61 31.62 18.22 -31.63
C ILE A 61 31.29 19.41 -30.72
N SER A 62 32.11 19.67 -29.70
CA SER A 62 31.95 20.80 -28.80
C SER A 62 32.03 22.12 -29.55
N ASN A 63 33.03 22.26 -30.42
CA ASN A 63 33.27 23.48 -31.19
C ASN A 63 32.21 23.68 -32.28
N GLU A 64 31.84 22.62 -33.00
CA GLU A 64 30.83 22.68 -34.06
C GLU A 64 29.45 23.11 -33.53
N TYR A 65 29.08 22.65 -32.33
CA TYR A 65 27.74 22.84 -31.78
C TYR A 65 27.69 23.76 -30.54
N GLY A 66 28.80 24.37 -30.13
CA GLY A 66 28.88 25.25 -28.97
C GLY A 66 28.52 24.57 -27.65
N LEU A 67 28.93 23.32 -27.46
CA LEU A 67 28.62 22.56 -26.24
C LEU A 67 29.61 22.89 -25.11
N SER A 68 29.12 22.81 -23.87
CA SER A 68 29.97 22.79 -22.68
C SER A 68 30.67 21.44 -22.52
N LYS A 69 31.73 21.36 -21.69
CA LYS A 69 32.46 20.11 -21.39
C LYS A 69 31.50 18.94 -21.16
N LEU A 70 31.86 17.76 -21.70
CA LEU A 70 31.11 16.52 -21.51
C LEU A 70 30.87 16.26 -20.01
N SER A 71 29.62 15.98 -19.66
CA SER A 71 29.14 15.84 -18.29
C SER A 71 27.90 14.95 -18.22
N ASN A 72 27.49 14.62 -16.99
CA ASN A 72 26.27 13.84 -16.72
C ASN A 72 25.01 14.51 -17.28
N GLU A 73 25.04 15.83 -17.46
CA GLU A 73 23.95 16.69 -17.90
C GLU A 73 23.81 16.76 -19.43
N ASN A 74 24.91 16.58 -20.18
CA ASN A 74 24.93 16.84 -21.62
C ASN A 74 25.44 15.68 -22.50
N TRP A 75 25.82 14.53 -21.93
CA TRP A 75 26.31 13.38 -22.68
C TRP A 75 25.34 12.89 -23.78
N GLU A 76 24.03 12.96 -23.55
CA GLU A 76 23.00 12.61 -24.56
C GLU A 76 23.07 13.54 -25.78
N VAL A 77 23.34 14.83 -25.53
CA VAL A 77 23.51 15.82 -26.59
C VAL A 77 24.77 15.49 -27.39
N TYR A 78 25.89 15.15 -26.74
CA TYR A 78 27.09 14.68 -27.43
C TYR A 78 26.81 13.44 -28.28
N GLN A 79 26.13 12.43 -27.73
CA GLN A 79 25.79 11.19 -28.45
C GLN A 79 24.96 11.47 -29.71
N ILE A 80 23.93 12.32 -29.59
CA ILE A 80 23.08 12.71 -30.73
C ILE A 80 23.90 13.49 -31.76
N LYS A 81 24.64 14.52 -31.32
CA LYS A 81 25.42 15.40 -32.20
C LYS A 81 26.50 14.66 -32.96
N MET A 82 27.18 13.71 -32.30
CA MET A 82 28.14 12.83 -32.95
C MET A 82 27.53 12.05 -34.13
N LYS A 83 26.36 11.45 -33.91
CA LYS A 83 25.66 10.67 -34.94
C LYS A 83 25.21 11.56 -36.10
N THR A 84 24.60 12.71 -35.82
CA THR A 84 24.22 13.65 -36.89
C THR A 84 25.41 14.23 -37.65
N TYR A 85 26.58 14.38 -37.02
CA TYR A 85 27.77 14.91 -37.68
C TYR A 85 28.40 13.92 -38.68
N LEU A 86 28.05 12.63 -38.61
CA LEU A 86 28.48 11.65 -39.63
C LEU A 86 27.96 12.00 -41.03
N ASP A 87 26.81 12.67 -41.11
CA ASP A 87 26.17 13.07 -42.37
C ASP A 87 26.58 14.48 -42.83
N ASN A 88 27.43 15.19 -42.07
CA ASN A 88 27.86 16.54 -42.42
C ASN A 88 28.81 16.51 -43.63
N ALA A 89 28.49 17.27 -44.68
CA ALA A 89 29.28 17.36 -45.91
C ALA A 89 30.71 17.88 -45.66
N ASN A 90 30.92 18.66 -44.60
CA ASN A 90 32.20 19.26 -44.23
C ASN A 90 32.96 18.46 -43.15
N LYS A 91 32.49 17.25 -42.80
CA LYS A 91 33.16 16.45 -41.76
C LYS A 91 34.60 16.07 -42.19
N PRO A 92 35.56 16.04 -41.26
CA PRO A 92 36.90 15.54 -41.56
C PRO A 92 36.87 14.09 -42.05
N ARG A 93 37.76 13.73 -43.00
CA ARG A 93 37.83 12.37 -43.57
C ARG A 93 38.01 11.28 -42.50
N TRP A 94 38.74 11.59 -41.43
CA TRP A 94 38.98 10.69 -40.31
C TRP A 94 37.75 10.47 -39.42
N TYR A 95 36.73 11.34 -39.51
CA TYR A 95 35.50 11.25 -38.74
C TYR A 95 34.49 10.33 -39.43
N ASN A 96 34.51 9.05 -39.05
CA ASN A 96 33.64 8.00 -39.58
C ASN A 96 33.52 6.85 -38.56
N GLU A 97 32.63 5.90 -38.85
CA GLU A 97 32.32 4.79 -37.93
C GLU A 97 33.46 3.78 -37.75
N THR A 98 34.49 3.79 -38.60
CA THR A 98 35.68 2.92 -38.46
C THR A 98 36.80 3.57 -37.65
N ASN A 99 36.65 4.85 -37.28
CA ASN A 99 37.57 5.54 -36.39
C ASN A 99 37.49 4.96 -34.97
N LYS A 100 38.65 4.65 -34.38
CA LYS A 100 38.75 4.01 -33.06
C LYS A 100 38.13 4.85 -31.95
N ASP A 101 38.35 6.17 -31.96
CA ASP A 101 37.82 7.09 -30.95
C ASP A 101 36.30 7.19 -31.11
N TYR A 102 35.78 7.21 -32.35
CA TYR A 102 34.34 7.25 -32.61
C TYR A 102 33.65 5.99 -32.10
N ALA A 103 34.19 4.82 -32.48
CA ALA A 103 33.65 3.54 -32.05
C ALA A 103 33.71 3.37 -30.52
N LYS A 104 34.80 3.81 -29.89
CA LYS A 104 34.99 3.77 -28.44
C LYS A 104 33.99 4.66 -27.72
N LEU A 105 33.85 5.93 -28.14
CA LEU A 105 32.92 6.88 -27.52
C LEU A 105 31.45 6.50 -27.77
N ALA A 106 31.12 5.99 -28.96
CA ALA A 106 29.79 5.46 -29.25
C ALA A 106 29.43 4.24 -28.36
N CYS A 107 30.38 3.31 -28.18
CA CYS A 107 30.22 2.15 -27.30
C CYS A 107 30.11 2.57 -25.82
N PHE A 108 30.88 3.56 -25.40
CA PHE A 108 30.78 4.15 -24.09
C PHE A 108 29.37 4.71 -23.85
N PHE A 109 28.84 5.55 -24.75
CA PHE A 109 27.51 6.13 -24.56
C PHE A 109 26.39 5.10 -24.54
N ASP A 110 26.49 4.02 -25.33
CA ASP A 110 25.53 2.92 -25.28
C ASP A 110 25.55 2.20 -23.92
N THR A 111 26.75 1.88 -23.42
CA THR A 111 26.91 1.25 -22.09
C THR A 111 26.45 2.17 -20.97
N TYR A 112 26.77 3.46 -21.08
CA TYR A 112 26.42 4.50 -20.12
C TYR A 112 24.90 4.71 -20.04
N GLU A 113 24.22 4.73 -21.18
CA GLU A 113 22.75 4.76 -21.27
C GLU A 113 22.10 3.53 -20.61
N ASN A 114 22.63 2.34 -20.92
CA ASN A 114 22.11 1.08 -20.39
C ASN A 114 22.30 0.99 -18.85
N GLY A 115 23.42 1.51 -18.34
CA GLY A 115 23.65 1.65 -16.90
C GLY A 115 22.60 2.53 -16.21
N LYS A 116 22.31 3.72 -16.76
CA LYS A 116 21.24 4.62 -16.24
C LYS A 116 19.89 3.93 -16.24
N ARG A 117 19.53 3.25 -17.33
CA ARG A 117 18.25 2.52 -17.46
C ARG A 117 18.10 1.39 -16.44
N SER A 118 19.17 0.63 -16.19
CA SER A 118 19.16 -0.48 -15.23
C SER A 118 18.86 -0.01 -13.79
N ILE A 119 19.49 1.09 -13.37
CA ILE A 119 19.30 1.65 -12.01
C ILE A 119 17.90 2.24 -11.84
N ILE A 120 17.41 2.95 -12.87
CA ILE A 120 16.04 3.45 -12.87
C ILE A 120 15.04 2.29 -12.73
N LYS A 121 15.30 1.17 -13.43
CA LYS A 121 14.47 -0.03 -13.34
C LYS A 121 14.52 -0.64 -11.92
N SER A 122 15.69 -0.81 -11.31
CA SER A 122 15.80 -1.39 -9.96
C SER A 122 15.16 -0.50 -8.88
N ASP A 123 15.28 0.82 -8.99
CA ASP A 123 14.62 1.76 -8.07
C ASP A 123 13.08 1.71 -8.23
N ILE A 124 12.57 1.63 -9.46
CA ILE A 124 11.14 1.42 -9.71
C ILE A 124 10.65 0.10 -9.11
N GLU A 125 11.37 -1.01 -9.33
CA GLU A 125 11.01 -2.33 -8.78
C GLU A 125 11.02 -2.33 -7.25
N SER A 126 12.05 -1.75 -6.62
CA SER A 126 12.14 -1.60 -5.18
C SER A 126 10.96 -0.80 -4.60
N ARG A 127 10.60 0.32 -5.24
CA ARG A 127 9.46 1.16 -4.83
C ARG A 127 8.12 0.47 -4.99
N ILE A 128 7.94 -0.29 -6.08
CA ILE A 128 6.74 -1.10 -6.31
C ILE A 128 6.62 -2.17 -5.22
N ASN A 129 7.70 -2.92 -4.96
CA ASN A 129 7.72 -3.99 -3.95
C ASN A 129 7.45 -3.44 -2.54
N LYS A 130 8.03 -2.27 -2.20
CA LYS A 130 7.75 -1.59 -0.94
C LYS A 130 6.29 -1.17 -0.83
N LYS A 131 5.70 -0.61 -1.89
CA LYS A 131 4.29 -0.22 -1.93
C LYS A 131 3.33 -1.42 -1.80
N ILE A 132 3.62 -2.52 -2.49
CA ILE A 132 2.87 -3.78 -2.37
C ILE A 132 2.93 -4.28 -0.93
N LYS A 133 4.12 -4.29 -0.32
CA LYS A 133 4.31 -4.71 1.07
C LYS A 133 3.56 -3.83 2.06
N THR A 134 3.54 -2.50 1.87
CA THR A 134 2.77 -1.58 2.72
C THR A 134 1.25 -1.65 2.50
N LYS A 135 0.79 -2.00 1.30
CA LYS A 135 -0.64 -2.25 1.03
C LYS A 135 -1.17 -3.51 1.73
N ASN A 136 -0.27 -4.44 2.06
CA ASN A 136 -0.56 -5.64 2.82
C ASN A 136 -0.49 -5.44 4.35
N ILE A 137 -0.26 -4.22 4.84
CA ILE A 137 -0.32 -3.91 6.27
C ILE A 137 -1.74 -3.44 6.58
N TYR A 138 -2.38 -4.08 7.56
CA TYR A 138 -3.71 -3.72 8.02
C TYR A 138 -3.75 -2.27 8.50
N ASN A 139 -4.78 -1.53 8.09
CA ASN A 139 -5.03 -0.14 8.41
C ASN A 139 -6.30 -0.04 9.27
N GLU A 140 -6.07 -0.01 10.58
CA GLU A 140 -7.11 0.12 11.60
C GLU A 140 -8.04 1.32 11.37
N LYS A 141 -7.48 2.45 10.90
CA LYS A 141 -8.27 3.65 10.63
C LYS A 141 -9.30 3.40 9.52
N LEU A 142 -8.93 2.72 8.43
CA LEU A 142 -9.85 2.40 7.35
C LEU A 142 -10.94 1.41 7.79
N ALA A 143 -10.57 0.41 8.59
CA ALA A 143 -11.54 -0.50 9.19
C ALA A 143 -12.52 0.24 10.12
N THR A 144 -12.02 1.16 10.94
CA THR A 144 -12.84 1.98 11.85
C THR A 144 -13.80 2.89 11.08
N GLU A 145 -13.34 3.58 10.02
CA GLU A 145 -14.20 4.40 9.17
C GLU A 145 -15.29 3.57 8.48
N TYR A 146 -14.95 2.35 8.04
CA TYR A 146 -15.93 1.43 7.49
C TYR A 146 -16.99 1.04 8.53
N ALA A 147 -16.55 0.64 9.72
CA ALA A 147 -17.42 0.22 10.80
C ALA A 147 -18.39 1.35 11.19
N LYS A 148 -17.90 2.58 11.41
CA LYS A 148 -18.73 3.76 11.69
C LYS A 148 -19.79 4.00 10.60
N LYS A 149 -19.38 3.90 9.34
CA LYS A 149 -20.26 4.19 8.19
C LYS A 149 -21.41 3.20 8.03
N PHE A 150 -21.17 1.91 8.26
CA PHE A 150 -22.13 0.85 7.97
C PHE A 150 -22.79 0.25 9.21
N ALA A 151 -22.42 0.68 10.42
CA ALA A 151 -22.96 0.19 11.69
C ALA A 151 -24.50 0.11 11.77
N ILE A 152 -25.21 1.11 11.24
CA ILE A 152 -26.68 1.20 11.29
C ILE A 152 -27.36 0.76 9.99
N LYS A 153 -26.58 0.42 8.95
CA LYS A 153 -27.09 0.03 7.64
C LYS A 153 -26.05 -0.80 6.89
N ALA A 154 -26.38 -2.06 6.61
CA ALA A 154 -25.49 -2.98 5.92
C ALA A 154 -25.00 -2.47 4.55
N ASN A 155 -23.78 -2.86 4.19
CA ASN A 155 -23.19 -2.57 2.88
C ASN A 155 -23.71 -3.51 1.79
N GLU A 156 -25.02 -3.48 1.57
CA GLU A 156 -25.72 -4.33 0.60
C GLU A 156 -25.34 -4.04 -0.85
N LYS A 157 -24.46 -3.07 -1.13
CA LYS A 157 -23.95 -2.82 -2.49
C LYS A 157 -22.74 -3.68 -2.84
N GLN A 158 -21.99 -4.10 -1.84
CA GLN A 158 -20.72 -4.80 -2.01
C GLN A 158 -20.73 -6.18 -1.38
N PHE A 159 -21.52 -6.37 -0.32
CA PHE A 159 -21.61 -7.63 0.42
C PHE A 159 -23.07 -8.02 0.62
N LYS A 160 -23.35 -9.31 0.57
CA LYS A 160 -24.60 -9.90 1.06
C LYS A 160 -24.49 -10.15 2.57
N THR A 161 -25.59 -10.00 3.32
CA THR A 161 -25.63 -10.39 4.73
C THR A 161 -25.48 -11.91 4.89
N CYS A 162 -24.89 -12.37 6.00
CA CYS A 162 -25.02 -13.76 6.45
C CYS A 162 -26.28 -13.89 7.32
N GLU A 163 -26.67 -15.13 7.66
CA GLU A 163 -27.79 -15.39 8.57
C GLU A 163 -27.58 -14.74 9.95
N PHE A 164 -26.35 -14.79 10.45
CA PHE A 164 -25.87 -14.02 11.60
C PHE A 164 -24.91 -12.92 11.10
N ASP A 165 -25.34 -11.66 11.19
CA ASP A 165 -24.68 -10.56 10.47
C ASP A 165 -23.57 -9.87 11.28
N CYS A 166 -23.42 -10.18 12.58
CA CYS A 166 -22.39 -9.60 13.44
C CYS A 166 -20.97 -9.86 12.91
N THR A 167 -20.61 -11.14 12.71
CA THR A 167 -19.30 -11.52 12.18
C THR A 167 -19.11 -11.14 10.73
N ASN A 168 -20.18 -11.20 9.94
CA ASN A 168 -20.13 -10.73 8.56
C ASN A 168 -19.71 -9.25 8.49
N PHE A 169 -20.33 -8.41 9.31
CA PHE A 169 -20.02 -6.98 9.40
C PHE A 169 -18.58 -6.72 9.87
N VAL A 170 -18.16 -7.37 10.95
CA VAL A 170 -16.79 -7.22 11.47
C VAL A 170 -15.77 -7.69 10.43
N SER A 171 -16.01 -8.82 9.76
CA SER A 171 -15.16 -9.31 8.68
C SER A 171 -15.05 -8.32 7.51
N GLN A 172 -16.16 -7.67 7.13
CA GLN A 172 -16.13 -6.61 6.13
C GLN A 172 -15.26 -5.44 6.59
N ALA A 173 -15.38 -5.00 7.84
CA ALA A 173 -14.53 -3.92 8.39
C ALA A 173 -13.04 -4.30 8.33
N VAL A 174 -12.70 -5.53 8.76
CA VAL A 174 -11.33 -6.06 8.73
C VAL A 174 -10.78 -6.11 7.30
N TYR A 175 -11.58 -6.58 6.35
CA TYR A 175 -11.20 -6.63 4.93
C TYR A 175 -10.99 -5.23 4.34
N MET A 176 -11.88 -4.29 4.66
CA MET A 176 -11.79 -2.90 4.20
C MET A 176 -10.65 -2.13 4.90
N GLY A 177 -10.21 -2.61 6.06
CA GLY A 177 -8.94 -2.25 6.68
C GLY A 177 -7.71 -2.75 5.91
N GLY A 178 -7.87 -3.60 4.89
CA GLY A 178 -6.77 -4.08 4.05
C GLY A 178 -6.20 -5.43 4.47
N LYS A 179 -6.85 -6.16 5.39
CA LYS A 179 -6.51 -7.57 5.63
C LYS A 179 -6.85 -8.38 4.39
N ASN A 180 -5.84 -9.01 3.80
CA ASN A 180 -6.05 -9.89 2.65
C ASN A 180 -6.82 -11.14 3.09
N MET A 181 -7.80 -11.52 2.26
CA MET A 181 -8.45 -12.82 2.35
C MET A 181 -7.47 -13.93 1.96
N ASP A 182 -7.71 -15.12 2.50
CA ASP A 182 -7.02 -16.35 2.10
C ASP A 182 -8.02 -17.49 1.85
N ASP A 183 -7.55 -18.73 1.81
CA ASP A 183 -8.41 -19.87 1.51
C ASP A 183 -9.33 -20.26 2.68
N LYS A 184 -9.06 -19.79 3.90
CA LYS A 184 -9.85 -20.05 5.12
C LYS A 184 -10.78 -18.88 5.44
N TRP A 185 -10.29 -17.65 5.49
CA TRP A 185 -11.12 -16.46 5.73
C TRP A 185 -11.38 -15.71 4.42
N TYR A 186 -12.56 -15.92 3.83
CA TYR A 186 -12.91 -15.33 2.53
C TYR A 186 -14.36 -14.92 2.37
N ALA A 187 -14.54 -13.93 1.50
CA ALA A 187 -15.79 -13.56 0.88
C ALA A 187 -15.63 -13.43 -0.63
N LYS A 188 -16.53 -14.08 -1.38
CA LYS A 188 -16.62 -14.00 -2.84
C LYS A 188 -17.95 -13.34 -3.23
N PRO A 189 -18.13 -12.04 -2.98
CA PRO A 189 -19.31 -11.32 -3.44
C PRO A 189 -19.25 -11.14 -4.96
N GLY A 190 -20.41 -11.16 -5.60
CA GLY A 190 -20.53 -10.96 -7.04
C GLY A 190 -21.93 -10.47 -7.40
N ILE A 191 -22.06 -9.91 -8.59
CA ILE A 191 -23.34 -9.47 -9.14
C ILE A 191 -23.65 -10.34 -10.34
N LEU A 192 -24.76 -11.08 -10.27
CA LEU A 192 -25.30 -11.83 -11.40
C LEU A 192 -26.73 -11.35 -11.64
N ASN A 193 -27.05 -10.92 -12.86
CA ASN A 193 -28.39 -10.44 -13.24
C ASN A 193 -28.94 -9.34 -12.29
N LYS A 194 -28.10 -8.36 -11.93
CA LYS A 194 -28.42 -7.27 -10.97
C LYS A 194 -28.78 -7.75 -9.54
N LYS A 195 -28.54 -9.03 -9.22
CA LYS A 195 -28.67 -9.59 -7.87
C LYS A 195 -27.29 -9.87 -7.30
N ILE A 196 -27.10 -9.57 -6.02
CA ILE A 196 -25.87 -9.90 -5.32
C ILE A 196 -25.95 -11.35 -4.88
N PHE A 197 -24.91 -12.11 -5.24
CA PHE A 197 -24.63 -13.41 -4.64
C PHE A 197 -23.31 -13.29 -3.90
N ALA A 198 -23.13 -14.12 -2.87
CA ALA A 198 -21.85 -14.21 -2.21
C ALA A 198 -21.65 -15.63 -1.69
N LYS A 199 -20.41 -16.11 -1.77
CA LYS A 199 -19.96 -17.29 -1.04
C LYS A 199 -19.02 -16.83 0.07
N TYR A 200 -19.32 -17.22 1.29
CA TYR A 200 -18.54 -16.90 2.48
C TYR A 200 -17.98 -18.18 3.09
N SER A 201 -16.83 -18.07 3.75
CA SER A 201 -16.35 -19.13 4.66
C SER A 201 -17.06 -19.04 6.02
N MET A 202 -16.87 -20.07 6.86
CA MET A 202 -17.42 -20.05 8.21
C MET A 202 -16.76 -18.96 9.05
N GLU A 203 -15.43 -18.84 8.93
CA GLU A 203 -14.58 -17.82 9.56
C GLU A 203 -15.01 -16.40 9.22
N TRP A 204 -15.68 -16.19 8.07
CA TRP A 204 -16.21 -14.88 7.69
C TRP A 204 -17.57 -14.56 8.33
N CYS A 205 -18.41 -15.56 8.59
CA CYS A 205 -19.81 -15.36 9.02
C CYS A 205 -20.11 -15.81 10.46
N ASN A 206 -19.27 -16.62 11.10
CA ASN A 206 -19.52 -17.20 12.42
C ASN A 206 -18.42 -16.78 13.41
N ALA A 207 -18.83 -16.35 14.61
CA ALA A 207 -17.97 -15.75 15.62
C ALA A 207 -16.91 -16.74 16.15
N ASP A 208 -17.27 -17.99 16.44
CA ASP A 208 -16.34 -19.03 16.88
C ASP A 208 -15.24 -19.30 15.85
N TYR A 209 -15.62 -19.59 14.61
CA TYR A 209 -14.65 -19.79 13.52
C TYR A 209 -13.81 -18.54 13.23
N PHE A 210 -14.36 -17.34 13.46
CA PHE A 210 -13.61 -16.09 13.34
C PHE A 210 -12.50 -16.02 14.40
N VAL A 211 -12.80 -16.38 15.64
CA VAL A 211 -11.78 -16.46 16.72
C VAL A 211 -10.77 -17.56 16.45
N ASP A 212 -11.19 -18.74 15.99
CA ASP A 212 -10.27 -19.82 15.64
C ASP A 212 -9.27 -19.38 14.55
N TYR A 213 -9.72 -18.56 13.60
CA TYR A 213 -8.86 -18.02 12.54
C TYR A 213 -7.94 -16.88 13.00
N PHE A 214 -8.45 -15.88 13.72
CA PHE A 214 -7.68 -14.68 14.09
C PHE A 214 -6.95 -14.81 15.42
N GLY A 215 -7.39 -15.72 16.29
CA GLY A 215 -6.95 -15.89 17.67
C GLY A 215 -7.43 -14.76 18.59
N THR A 216 -7.48 -15.05 19.89
CA THR A 216 -7.66 -14.02 20.91
C THR A 216 -6.33 -13.35 21.26
N TYR A 217 -6.37 -12.06 21.53
CA TYR A 217 -5.25 -11.30 22.09
C TYR A 217 -5.22 -11.40 23.62
N MET A 218 -6.38 -11.21 24.25
CA MET A 218 -6.61 -11.31 25.68
C MET A 218 -8.03 -11.80 25.96
N THR A 219 -8.23 -12.47 27.09
CA THR A 219 -9.53 -12.87 27.61
C THR A 219 -9.73 -12.37 29.03
N PHE A 220 -10.99 -12.18 29.43
CA PHE A 220 -11.38 -11.62 30.72
C PHE A 220 -12.67 -12.29 31.20
N ASP A 221 -12.78 -12.48 32.52
CA ASP A 221 -13.96 -12.99 33.21
C ASP A 221 -14.77 -11.86 33.88
N ASN A 222 -14.32 -10.61 33.72
CA ASN A 222 -15.00 -9.43 34.22
C ASN A 222 -14.98 -8.24 33.23
N HIS A 223 -16.07 -7.48 33.13
CA HIS A 223 -16.29 -6.43 32.14
C HIS A 223 -15.41 -5.23 32.43
N LYS A 224 -15.19 -4.91 33.70
CA LYS A 224 -14.36 -3.79 34.12
C LYS A 224 -12.92 -3.93 33.59
N ASP A 225 -12.31 -5.10 33.77
CA ASP A 225 -10.95 -5.36 33.30
C ASP A 225 -10.91 -5.48 31.78
N PHE A 226 -11.92 -6.10 31.17
CA PHE A 226 -12.10 -6.12 29.73
C PHE A 226 -12.11 -4.71 29.14
N ALA A 227 -12.99 -3.83 29.63
CA ALA A 227 -13.14 -2.45 29.19
C ALA A 227 -11.85 -1.63 29.37
N ALA A 228 -11.10 -1.86 30.44
CA ALA A 228 -9.84 -1.18 30.70
C ALA A 228 -8.74 -1.48 29.66
N ASN A 229 -8.86 -2.61 28.93
CA ASN A 229 -7.86 -3.05 27.95
C ASN A 229 -8.26 -2.80 26.49
N ILE A 230 -9.50 -2.35 26.25
CA ILE A 230 -10.03 -2.03 24.93
C ILE A 230 -9.33 -0.79 24.34
N LYS A 231 -9.02 -0.88 23.05
CA LYS A 231 -8.57 0.23 22.21
C LYS A 231 -9.49 0.40 21.01
N THR A 232 -9.52 1.62 20.47
CA THR A 232 -10.09 1.86 19.15
C THR A 232 -9.47 0.90 18.13
N GLY A 233 -10.29 0.27 17.30
CA GLY A 233 -9.87 -0.71 16.30
C GLY A 233 -9.85 -2.16 16.78
N ASP A 234 -10.00 -2.39 18.08
CA ASP A 234 -10.16 -3.74 18.61
C ASP A 234 -11.48 -4.35 18.17
N ILE A 235 -11.44 -5.65 17.96
CA ILE A 235 -12.64 -6.47 17.80
C ILE A 235 -12.91 -7.09 19.15
N ILE A 236 -14.16 -6.98 19.60
CA ILE A 236 -14.59 -7.48 20.90
C ILE A 236 -15.55 -8.62 20.72
N ILE A 237 -15.43 -9.62 21.58
CA ILE A 237 -16.14 -10.89 21.47
C ILE A 237 -16.55 -11.33 22.88
N TYR A 238 -17.67 -12.03 22.99
CA TYR A 238 -18.00 -12.75 24.22
C TYR A 238 -18.47 -14.18 23.93
N ASP A 239 -18.27 -15.04 24.91
CA ASP A 239 -18.85 -16.37 25.07
C ASP A 239 -19.75 -16.30 26.31
N MET A 240 -21.06 -16.44 26.11
CA MET A 240 -22.10 -16.28 27.13
C MET A 240 -22.09 -17.42 28.16
N GLN A 241 -21.57 -18.60 27.82
CA GLN A 241 -21.65 -19.80 28.64
C GLN A 241 -20.28 -20.26 29.17
N SER A 242 -19.21 -19.66 28.66
CA SER A 242 -17.81 -20.08 28.86
C SER A 242 -17.61 -21.55 28.50
N ASP A 243 -18.24 -21.99 27.41
CA ASP A 243 -18.09 -23.34 26.85
C ASP A 243 -17.08 -23.41 25.69
N ASP A 244 -16.33 -22.33 25.49
CA ASP A 244 -15.35 -22.11 24.42
C ASP A 244 -15.99 -21.98 23.02
N ASP A 245 -17.31 -21.73 22.94
CA ASP A 245 -18.04 -21.34 21.71
C ASP A 245 -18.34 -19.84 21.73
N TRP A 246 -17.72 -19.08 20.82
CA TRP A 246 -17.89 -17.62 20.82
C TRP A 246 -19.20 -17.20 20.16
N ASP A 247 -20.08 -16.56 20.94
CA ASP A 247 -21.45 -16.25 20.52
C ASP A 247 -21.57 -15.01 19.63
N HIS A 248 -20.73 -14.00 19.85
CA HIS A 248 -20.96 -12.68 19.26
C HIS A 248 -19.71 -11.85 19.10
N VAL A 249 -19.71 -10.98 18.09
CA VAL A 249 -18.61 -10.05 17.80
C VAL A 249 -19.09 -8.61 17.57
N GLY A 250 -18.28 -7.66 18.00
CA GLY A 250 -18.45 -6.22 17.78
C GLY A 250 -17.14 -5.55 17.39
N TYR A 251 -17.23 -4.36 16.78
CA TYR A 251 -16.06 -3.56 16.40
C TYR A 251 -15.98 -2.29 17.25
N VAL A 252 -14.86 -2.07 17.93
CA VAL A 252 -14.63 -0.87 18.73
C VAL A 252 -14.17 0.27 17.84
N THR A 253 -14.92 1.36 17.85
CA THR A 253 -14.70 2.52 16.98
C THR A 253 -14.10 3.72 17.69
N GLU A 254 -14.29 3.79 19.01
CA GLU A 254 -13.80 4.85 19.89
C GLU A 254 -13.66 4.27 21.32
N ASN A 255 -12.75 4.82 22.12
CA ASN A 255 -12.64 4.54 23.54
C ASN A 255 -12.35 5.81 24.34
N LYS A 256 -12.75 5.84 25.60
CA LYS A 256 -12.55 6.94 26.55
C LYS A 256 -11.70 6.47 27.73
N VAL A 257 -11.26 7.44 28.53
CA VAL A 257 -10.68 7.18 29.85
C VAL A 257 -11.75 6.71 30.83
N TYR A 258 -11.30 6.12 31.94
CA TYR A 258 -12.14 5.67 33.05
C TYR A 258 -13.15 6.75 33.49
N ASN A 259 -14.41 6.33 33.71
CA ASN A 259 -15.48 7.20 34.20
C ASN A 259 -16.03 6.65 35.52
N GLU A 260 -15.81 7.40 36.60
CA GLU A 260 -16.23 7.02 37.96
C GLU A 260 -17.74 6.78 38.09
N ASN A 261 -18.57 7.46 37.29
CA ASN A 261 -20.04 7.36 37.39
C ASN A 261 -20.59 6.04 36.86
N ILE A 262 -19.90 5.42 35.90
CA ILE A 262 -20.31 4.14 35.29
C ILE A 262 -19.40 2.98 35.71
N GLY A 263 -18.27 3.26 36.37
CA GLY A 263 -17.41 2.24 36.99
C GLY A 263 -16.37 1.59 36.08
N TYR A 264 -16.30 1.96 34.79
CA TYR A 264 -15.37 1.42 33.79
C TYR A 264 -14.92 2.48 32.76
N ALA A 265 -13.97 2.11 31.89
CA ALA A 265 -13.55 2.94 30.75
C ALA A 265 -14.51 2.75 29.56
N ASP A 266 -15.31 3.77 29.27
CA ASP A 266 -16.36 3.70 28.24
C ASP A 266 -15.79 3.51 26.82
N TYR A 267 -16.50 2.75 25.98
CA TYR A 267 -16.07 2.44 24.61
C TYR A 267 -17.26 2.38 23.66
N LYS A 268 -17.03 2.71 22.38
CA LYS A 268 -18.09 2.82 21.39
C LYS A 268 -18.04 1.68 20.39
N VAL A 269 -19.12 0.91 20.31
CA VAL A 269 -19.21 -0.31 19.49
C VAL A 269 -20.08 -0.07 18.27
N ALA A 270 -19.63 -0.56 17.13
CA ALA A 270 -20.44 -0.78 15.94
C ALA A 270 -20.74 -2.27 15.80
N GLN A 271 -22.00 -2.64 15.59
CA GLN A 271 -22.41 -4.03 15.37
C GLN A 271 -23.73 -4.17 14.62
N HIS A 272 -23.98 -5.35 14.05
CA HIS A 272 -25.17 -5.64 13.25
C HIS A 272 -26.26 -6.49 13.93
N SER A 273 -26.07 -7.03 15.14
CA SER A 273 -27.15 -7.77 15.82
C SER A 273 -28.37 -6.89 16.14
N ARG A 274 -28.16 -5.57 16.27
CA ARG A 274 -29.21 -4.56 16.46
C ARG A 274 -29.00 -3.31 15.58
N TYR A 275 -28.06 -3.36 14.63
CA TYR A 275 -27.69 -2.25 13.76
C TYR A 275 -27.44 -0.92 14.51
N TYR A 276 -26.46 -0.89 15.41
CA TYR A 276 -26.16 0.30 16.21
C TYR A 276 -24.70 0.75 16.11
N HIS A 277 -24.47 2.03 16.43
CA HIS A 277 -23.16 2.63 16.70
C HIS A 277 -23.21 3.46 17.99
N ASP A 278 -22.91 2.83 19.13
CA ASP A 278 -23.24 3.42 20.42
C ASP A 278 -22.21 3.12 21.52
N TRP A 279 -22.18 3.96 22.55
CA TRP A 279 -21.32 3.78 23.72
C TRP A 279 -21.81 2.57 24.54
N ALA A 280 -20.89 1.85 25.17
CA ALA A 280 -21.21 0.72 26.05
C ALA A 280 -22.22 1.16 27.12
N SER A 281 -22.02 2.35 27.67
CA SER A 281 -22.89 2.98 28.67
C SER A 281 -24.27 3.43 28.17
N SER A 282 -24.60 3.20 26.89
CA SER A 282 -25.95 3.44 26.35
C SER A 282 -26.81 2.19 26.46
N ASP A 283 -28.06 2.37 26.87
CA ASP A 283 -29.09 1.33 26.99
C ASP A 283 -29.24 0.44 25.73
N ASN A 284 -28.83 0.93 24.56
CA ASN A 284 -28.95 0.18 23.31
C ASN A 284 -27.78 -0.80 23.07
N ASN A 285 -26.63 -0.56 23.69
CA ASN A 285 -25.38 -1.28 23.42
C ASN A 285 -25.34 -2.64 24.13
N GLY A 286 -25.54 -2.63 25.45
CA GLY A 286 -25.74 -3.82 26.30
C GLY A 286 -24.49 -4.64 26.60
N TRP A 287 -23.30 -4.26 26.13
CA TRP A 287 -22.07 -5.01 26.42
C TRP A 287 -21.66 -4.96 27.89
N ASP A 288 -21.99 -3.87 28.61
CA ASP A 288 -21.73 -3.69 30.04
C ASP A 288 -22.78 -4.35 30.95
N GLU A 289 -23.89 -4.82 30.37
CA GLU A 289 -24.93 -5.57 31.09
C GLU A 289 -24.75 -7.09 31.01
N MET A 290 -23.82 -7.56 30.17
CA MET A 290 -23.70 -8.97 29.86
C MET A 290 -23.41 -9.84 31.09
N GLU A 291 -22.63 -9.34 32.05
CA GLU A 291 -22.29 -10.06 33.30
C GLU A 291 -23.46 -10.19 34.26
N VAL A 292 -24.41 -9.25 34.19
CA VAL A 292 -25.65 -9.32 34.95
C VAL A 292 -26.52 -10.45 34.40
N ASN A 293 -26.50 -10.62 33.08
CA ASN A 293 -27.34 -11.57 32.37
C ASN A 293 -26.74 -12.99 32.32
N TYR A 294 -25.41 -13.10 32.36
CA TYR A 294 -24.67 -14.36 32.17
C TYR A 294 -23.57 -14.50 33.22
N LYS A 295 -23.75 -15.45 34.15
CA LYS A 295 -22.87 -15.62 35.32
C LYS A 295 -21.47 -16.15 34.99
N ASN A 296 -21.31 -16.83 33.85
CA ASN A 296 -20.06 -17.45 33.43
C ASN A 296 -19.64 -16.89 32.07
N ILE A 297 -19.78 -15.59 31.86
CA ILE A 297 -19.38 -14.98 30.59
C ILE A 297 -17.86 -14.83 30.51
N THR A 298 -17.31 -15.09 29.33
CA THR A 298 -15.94 -14.76 28.98
C THR A 298 -15.93 -13.69 27.90
N PHE A 299 -15.20 -12.61 28.12
CA PHE A 299 -14.93 -11.60 27.09
C PHE A 299 -13.57 -11.84 26.45
N ALA A 300 -13.43 -11.47 25.18
CA ALA A 300 -12.17 -11.48 24.48
C ALA A 300 -11.97 -10.25 23.62
N ILE A 301 -10.68 -9.91 23.44
CA ILE A 301 -10.22 -8.92 22.48
C ILE A 301 -9.49 -9.65 21.37
N VAL A 302 -9.84 -9.37 20.12
CA VAL A 302 -9.09 -9.76 18.92
C VAL A 302 -8.45 -8.50 18.32
N ARG A 303 -7.13 -8.53 18.10
CA ARG A 303 -6.38 -7.38 17.57
C ARG A 303 -5.66 -7.75 16.28
N ILE A 304 -6.15 -7.22 15.16
CA ILE A 304 -5.58 -7.44 13.83
C ILE A 304 -4.27 -6.66 13.68
N LYS A 305 -3.23 -7.32 13.17
CA LYS A 305 -1.89 -6.76 12.90
C LYS A 305 -1.61 -6.71 11.39
#